data_AF-A0A926UKW3-F1
#
_entry.id   AF-A0A926UKW3-F1
#
_cell.length_a   1.000
_cell.length_b   1.000
_cell.length_c   1.000
_cell.angle_alpha   90.00
_cell.angle_beta   90.00
_cell.angle_gamma   90.00
#
_symmetry.space_group_name_H-M   'P 1'
#
loop_
_entity.id
_entity.type
_entity.pdbx_description
1 polymer ?
#
loop_
_entity_poly.entity_id
_entity_poly.type
_entity_poly.pdbx_seq_one_letter_code
_entity_poly.pdbx_strand_id
1 'polypeptide(L)'
;MNDCGKLCLDYDFLPSQRRTLERSSFSMSHTVKIYDTCIGCTQCVRACPTDVLEMVPWDGCKAAQVAASPRTEDCVGCKRCETACPTDFLSIRVYLGAETTRSMGLAY
;
A
#
# COMPACT_ATOMS: atom_id res chain seq x y z
N MET A 1 -11.86 29.63 48.14
CA MET A 1 -12.67 28.40 48.27
C MET A 1 -13.87 28.58 47.38
N ASN A 2 -13.68 28.46 46.07
CA ASN A 2 -14.69 28.88 45.11
C ASN A 2 -14.55 28.01 43.86
N ASP A 3 -15.49 27.07 43.78
CA ASP A 3 -16.16 26.60 42.55
C ASP A 3 -15.45 25.56 41.66
N CYS A 4 -15.64 24.30 42.09
CA CYS A 4 -15.78 23.15 41.20
C CYS A 4 -17.05 23.33 40.35
N GLY A 5 -16.89 23.65 39.06
CA GLY A 5 -18.03 23.73 38.14
C GLY A 5 -17.64 24.10 36.72
N LYS A 6 -17.78 23.12 35.81
CA LYS A 6 -17.75 23.23 34.33
C LYS A 6 -16.41 23.54 33.68
N LEU A 7 -15.74 22.47 33.24
CA LEU A 7 -15.52 22.31 31.81
C LEU A 7 -15.55 20.82 31.46
N CYS A 8 -16.74 20.36 31.09
CA CYS A 8 -16.88 19.22 30.22
C CYS A 8 -16.42 19.64 28.81
N LEU A 9 -16.04 18.63 28.02
CA LEU A 9 -16.04 18.58 26.56
C LEU A 9 -14.67 18.73 25.87
N ASP A 10 -14.24 17.57 25.35
CA ASP A 10 -13.61 17.36 24.04
C ASP A 10 -12.27 18.05 23.78
N TYR A 11 -11.19 17.28 23.98
CA TYR A 11 -9.85 17.62 23.52
C TYR A 11 -9.73 17.37 22.00
N ASP A 12 -10.53 18.10 21.22
CA ASP A 12 -10.35 18.34 19.79
C ASP A 12 -9.37 19.51 19.62
N PHE A 13 -8.10 19.22 19.36
CA PHE A 13 -7.08 20.24 19.10
C PHE A 13 -6.85 20.42 17.59
N LEU A 14 -7.52 21.40 16.98
CA LEU A 14 -7.16 22.13 15.76
C LEU A 14 -7.69 23.58 15.94
N PRO A 15 -7.35 24.65 15.16
CA PRO A 15 -6.54 24.78 13.91
C PRO A 15 -5.66 26.09 13.79
N SER A 16 -4.54 26.13 13.04
CA SER A 16 -3.91 27.43 12.66
C SER A 16 -2.93 27.52 11.47
N GLN A 17 -3.08 26.76 10.37
CA GLN A 17 -2.46 27.18 9.09
C GLN A 17 -3.39 26.89 7.90
N ARG A 18 -4.16 27.91 7.53
CA ARG A 18 -4.89 28.00 6.27
C ARG A 18 -3.87 28.10 5.12
N ARG A 19 -3.70 27.04 4.33
CA ARG A 19 -3.23 27.16 2.95
C ARG A 19 -4.03 26.23 2.06
N THR A 20 -4.90 26.85 1.27
CA THR A 20 -5.64 26.30 0.15
C THR A 20 -4.65 25.69 -0.84
N LEU A 21 -4.55 24.37 -0.89
CA LEU A 21 -4.16 23.59 -2.06
C LEU A 21 -4.96 22.29 -2.01
N GLU A 22 -5.35 21.83 -3.18
CA GLU A 22 -6.38 20.84 -3.42
C GLU A 22 -6.22 19.57 -2.58
N ARG A 23 -7.37 18.99 -2.26
CA ARG A 23 -7.64 17.68 -1.67
C ARG A 23 -7.04 16.57 -2.55
N SER A 24 -5.73 16.59 -2.68
CA SER A 24 -4.90 15.75 -3.53
C SER A 24 -4.73 14.42 -2.82
N SER A 25 -5.13 13.35 -3.50
CA SER A 25 -5.09 11.94 -3.07
C SER A 25 -3.83 11.59 -2.27
N PHE A 26 -3.89 11.72 -0.95
CA PHE A 26 -2.91 11.12 -0.06
C PHE A 26 -3.25 9.64 0.01
N SER A 27 -2.62 8.83 -0.85
CA SER A 27 -2.79 7.38 -0.84
C SER A 27 -2.27 6.85 0.49
N MET A 28 -3.18 6.53 1.41
CA MET A 28 -2.86 5.90 2.71
C MET A 28 -2.62 4.40 2.52
N SER A 29 -1.68 4.06 1.65
CA SER A 29 -1.36 2.68 1.30
C SER A 29 0.05 2.56 0.73
N HIS A 30 0.58 1.35 0.80
CA HIS A 30 1.78 0.96 0.09
C HIS A 30 1.56 1.08 -1.42
N THR A 31 2.59 1.45 -2.17
CA THR A 31 2.53 1.45 -3.64
C THR A 31 3.36 0.29 -4.18
N VAL A 32 2.74 -0.57 -4.98
CA VAL A 32 3.44 -1.64 -5.68
C VAL A 32 3.60 -1.26 -7.14
N LYS A 33 4.83 -1.27 -7.64
CA LYS A 33 5.15 -1.02 -9.06
C LYS A 33 5.62 -2.31 -9.70
N ILE A 34 5.04 -2.62 -10.86
CA ILE A 34 5.46 -3.72 -11.73
C ILE A 34 6.04 -3.08 -12.99
N TYR A 35 7.23 -3.53 -13.38
CA TYR A 35 7.94 -3.07 -14.56
C TYR A 35 7.73 -4.02 -15.75
N ASP A 36 7.97 -3.52 -16.96
CA ASP A 36 7.84 -4.29 -18.20
C ASP A 36 8.84 -5.45 -18.33
N THR A 37 9.81 -5.56 -17.42
CA THR A 37 10.72 -6.73 -17.34
C THR A 37 10.02 -7.98 -16.78
N CYS A 38 8.76 -7.87 -16.36
CA CYS A 38 8.01 -8.95 -15.74
C CYS A 38 7.66 -10.07 -16.73
N ILE A 39 8.33 -11.22 -16.61
CA ILE A 39 8.10 -12.38 -17.50
C ILE A 39 6.76 -13.11 -17.30
N GLY A 40 5.89 -12.67 -16.40
CA GLY A 40 4.60 -13.32 -16.13
C GLY A 40 4.68 -14.68 -15.43
N CYS A 41 5.70 -14.91 -14.60
CA CYS A 41 5.95 -16.21 -13.94
C CYS A 41 5.01 -16.54 -12.76
N THR A 42 4.14 -15.62 -12.33
CA THR A 42 3.15 -15.79 -11.23
C THR A 42 3.72 -16.04 -9.82
N GLN A 43 5.04 -16.05 -9.63
CA GLN A 43 5.67 -16.34 -8.33
C GLN A 43 5.35 -15.28 -7.27
N CYS A 44 5.30 -14.00 -7.66
CA CYS A 44 4.97 -12.89 -6.77
C CYS A 44 3.55 -12.99 -6.19
N VAL A 45 2.58 -13.44 -6.99
CA VAL A 45 1.19 -13.67 -6.57
C VAL A 45 1.16 -14.75 -5.49
N ARG A 46 1.80 -15.90 -5.73
CA ARG A 46 1.85 -17.02 -4.77
C ARG A 46 2.60 -16.69 -3.48
N ALA A 47 3.58 -15.80 -3.54
CA ALA A 47 4.36 -15.39 -2.38
C ALA A 47 3.65 -14.35 -1.49
N CYS A 48 2.60 -13.70 -2.01
CA CYS A 48 1.89 -12.66 -1.28
C CYS A 48 0.97 -13.29 -0.22
N PRO A 49 1.19 -13.03 1.08
CA PRO A 49 0.36 -13.61 2.15
C PRO A 49 -1.05 -13.01 2.21
N THR A 50 -1.22 -11.78 1.71
CA THR A 50 -2.50 -11.05 1.70
C THR A 50 -3.18 -11.06 0.33
N ASP A 51 -2.62 -11.81 -0.64
CA ASP A 51 -3.19 -11.96 -1.99
C ASP A 51 -3.54 -10.61 -2.67
N VAL A 52 -2.61 -9.66 -2.61
CA VAL A 52 -2.78 -8.29 -3.14
C VAL A 52 -2.57 -8.21 -4.67
N LEU A 53 -1.92 -9.24 -5.23
CA LEU A 53 -1.44 -9.26 -6.60
C LEU A 53 -2.29 -10.20 -7.45
N GLU A 54 -2.59 -9.80 -8.67
CA GLU A 54 -3.40 -10.57 -9.61
C GLU A 54 -2.68 -10.63 -10.97
N MET A 55 -2.96 -11.66 -11.78
CA MET A 55 -2.41 -11.78 -13.13
C MET A 55 -3.39 -11.19 -14.13
N VAL A 56 -2.93 -10.26 -14.96
CA VAL A 56 -3.71 -9.65 -16.03
C VAL A 56 -3.09 -9.99 -17.39
N PRO A 57 -3.90 -10.21 -18.43
CA PRO A 57 -3.39 -10.48 -19.77
C PRO A 57 -2.62 -9.26 -20.30
N TRP A 58 -1.43 -9.51 -20.86
CA TRP A 58 -0.54 -8.47 -21.38
C TRP A 58 0.38 -9.03 -22.47
N ASP A 59 0.30 -8.47 -23.68
CA ASP A 59 1.05 -8.95 -24.85
C ASP A 59 2.54 -8.56 -24.86
N GLY A 60 3.01 -7.77 -23.89
CA GLY A 60 4.40 -7.33 -23.82
C GLY A 60 5.40 -8.39 -23.34
N CYS A 61 4.96 -9.61 -23.03
CA CYS A 61 5.81 -10.67 -22.49
C CYS A 61 5.46 -12.05 -23.07
N LYS A 62 6.43 -12.98 -23.06
CA LYS A 62 6.28 -14.35 -23.62
C LYS A 62 5.11 -15.15 -23.02
N ALA A 63 4.76 -14.85 -21.76
CA ALA A 63 3.66 -15.51 -21.07
C ALA A 63 2.27 -14.90 -21.39
N ALA A 64 2.20 -13.82 -22.19
CA ALA A 64 0.99 -13.07 -22.49
C ALA A 64 0.23 -12.58 -21.24
N GLN A 65 0.92 -12.44 -20.11
CA GLN A 65 0.36 -12.01 -18.83
C GLN A 65 1.41 -11.29 -17.98
N VAL A 66 0.95 -10.36 -17.15
CA VAL A 66 1.77 -9.55 -16.23
C VAL A 66 1.10 -9.51 -14.85
N ALA A 67 1.89 -9.32 -13.80
CA ALA A 67 1.35 -9.08 -12.46
C ALA A 67 0.81 -7.65 -12.34
N ALA A 68 -0.35 -7.49 -11.73
CA ALA A 68 -0.96 -6.22 -11.38
C ALA A 68 -1.29 -6.19 -9.88
N SER A 69 -1.37 -5.00 -9.30
CA SER A 69 -1.68 -4.80 -7.87
C SER A 69 -2.95 -3.97 -7.71
N PRO A 70 -4.15 -4.58 -7.84
CA PRO A 70 -5.41 -3.85 -7.65
C PRO A 70 -5.67 -3.49 -6.18
N ARG A 71 -5.22 -4.32 -5.23
CA ARG A 71 -5.56 -4.23 -3.80
C ARG A 71 -4.42 -3.74 -2.92
N THR A 72 -3.70 -2.70 -3.35
CA THR A 72 -2.50 -2.21 -2.63
C THR A 72 -2.78 -1.65 -1.23
N GLU A 73 -4.03 -1.37 -0.91
CA GLU A 73 -4.53 -1.02 0.43
C GLU A 73 -4.32 -2.13 1.49
N ASP A 74 -4.32 -3.40 1.07
CA ASP A 74 -4.09 -4.56 1.95
C ASP A 74 -2.63 -5.02 1.96
N CYS A 75 -1.75 -4.27 1.28
CA CYS A 75 -0.34 -4.57 1.30
C CYS A 75 0.24 -4.18 2.68
N VAL A 76 0.88 -5.16 3.31
CA VAL A 76 1.59 -5.00 4.60
C VAL A 76 3.06 -4.67 4.44
N GLY A 77 3.52 -4.39 3.21
CA GLY A 77 4.92 -4.05 2.97
C GLY A 77 5.93 -5.18 3.21
N CYS A 78 5.50 -6.44 3.29
CA CYS A 78 6.37 -7.58 3.62
C CYS A 78 7.46 -7.89 2.57
N LYS A 79 7.39 -7.30 1.37
CA LYS A 79 8.34 -7.46 0.25
C LYS A 79 8.62 -8.90 -0.20
N ARG A 80 7.81 -9.89 0.20
CA ARG A 80 7.96 -11.28 -0.26
C ARG A 80 7.83 -11.44 -1.78
N CYS A 81 7.03 -10.57 -2.41
CA CYS A 81 6.90 -10.52 -3.86
C CYS A 81 8.21 -10.15 -4.57
N GLU A 82 9.06 -9.33 -3.95
CA GLU A 82 10.38 -8.98 -4.45
C GLU A 82 11.32 -10.18 -4.39
N THR A 83 11.35 -10.88 -3.25
CA THR A 83 12.19 -12.08 -3.05
C THR A 83 11.78 -13.26 -3.92
N ALA A 84 10.49 -13.41 -4.20
CA ALA A 84 9.99 -14.47 -5.05
C ALA A 84 10.20 -14.20 -6.55
N CYS A 85 10.58 -12.98 -6.93
CA CYS A 85 10.81 -12.64 -8.32
C CYS A 85 12.12 -13.28 -8.80
N PRO A 86 12.08 -14.19 -9.79
CA PRO A 86 13.29 -14.87 -10.28
C PRO A 86 14.13 -14.00 -11.23
N THR A 87 13.70 -12.76 -11.51
CA THR A 87 14.42 -11.86 -12.42
C THR A 87 15.54 -11.13 -11.69
N ASP A 88 16.69 -10.98 -12.37
CA ASP A 88 17.91 -10.35 -11.82
C ASP A 88 17.67 -8.85 -11.52
N PHE A 89 16.92 -8.18 -12.39
CA PHE A 89 16.43 -6.82 -12.19
C PHE A 89 14.95 -6.88 -11.77
N LEU A 90 14.73 -6.99 -10.46
CA LEU A 90 13.42 -7.03 -9.77
C LEU A 90 12.30 -6.39 -10.60
N SER A 91 11.44 -7.23 -11.19
CA SER A 91 10.32 -6.74 -12.01
C SER A 91 9.17 -6.17 -11.17
N ILE A 92 9.22 -6.35 -9.86
CA ILE A 92 8.25 -5.85 -8.89
C ILE A 92 8.98 -5.16 -7.75
N ARG A 93 8.47 -4.00 -7.31
CA ARG A 93 9.01 -3.24 -6.19
C ARG A 93 7.89 -2.65 -5.34
N VAL A 94 8.02 -2.76 -4.03
CA VAL A 94 7.09 -2.23 -3.03
C VAL A 94 7.68 -0.99 -2.38
N TYR A 95 6.96 0.12 -2.52
CA TYR A 95 7.25 1.39 -1.87
C TYR A 95 6.36 1.53 -0.63
N LEU A 96 7.01 1.59 0.54
CA LEU A 96 6.35 1.77 1.83
C LEU A 96 5.76 3.18 1.90
N GLY A 97 4.45 3.27 2.09
CA GLY A 97 3.68 4.51 2.19
C GLY A 97 3.35 4.87 3.63
N ALA A 98 2.27 5.62 3.84
CA ALA A 98 1.77 5.92 5.19
C ALA A 98 1.21 4.65 5.85
N GLU A 99 1.60 4.42 7.10
CA GLU A 99 1.20 3.23 7.86
C GLU A 99 -0.26 3.34 8.33
N THR A 100 -1.06 2.35 7.93
CA THR A 100 -2.42 2.11 8.43
C THR A 100 -2.45 0.85 9.31
N THR A 101 -3.54 0.66 10.08
CA THR A 101 -3.75 -0.54 10.91
C THR A 101 -3.63 -1.83 10.11
N ARG A 102 -4.14 -1.85 8.87
CA ARG A 102 -4.04 -2.99 7.92
C ARG A 102 -2.59 -3.21 7.51
N SER A 103 -1.88 -2.12 7.22
CA SER A 103 -0.51 -2.14 6.76
C SER A 103 0.50 -2.62 7.82
N MET A 104 0.20 -2.38 9.11
CA MET A 104 1.02 -2.85 10.24
C MET A 104 0.70 -4.28 10.66
N GLY A 105 -0.23 -4.97 9.99
CA GLY A 105 -0.60 -6.34 10.34
C GLY A 105 -1.26 -6.47 11.72
N LEU A 106 -1.78 -5.37 12.26
CA LEU A 106 -2.49 -5.37 13.54
C LEU A 106 -3.92 -5.84 13.28
N ALA A 107 -4.14 -7.15 13.39
CA ALA A 107 -5.46 -7.67 13.70
C ALA A 107 -5.80 -7.19 15.12
N TYR A 108 -6.79 -6.30 15.21
CA TYR A 108 -7.45 -5.76 16.41
C TYR A 108 -7.10 -6.42 17.76
#